data_AF-A0A3N9VNV1-F1
#
_entry.id   AF-A0A3N9VNV1-F1
#
_cell.length_a   1.000
_cell.length_b   1.000
_cell.length_c   1.000
_cell.angle_alpha   90.00
_cell.angle_beta   90.00
_cell.angle_gamma   90.00
#
_symmetry.space_group_name_H-M   'P 1'
#
loop_
_entity.id
_entity.type
_entity.pdbx_description
1 polymer ?
#
loop_
_entity_poly.entity_id
_entity_poly.type
_entity_poly.pdbx_seq_one_letter_code
_entity_poly.pdbx_strand_id
1 'polypeptide(L)'
;MKKAFHWLLFTGYCSLILACAAPTETLVPTAIPCPQPPPLIRPHLALQDLPPVVAPSEVLRAYVITVEQLQGYACELETIINGYRR
;
A
#
# COMPACT_ATOMS: atom_id res chain seq x y z
N MET A 1 -0.93 63.32 29.24
CA MET A 1 -1.03 61.88 29.52
C MET A 1 -1.58 61.03 28.36
N LYS A 2 -2.38 61.57 27.43
CA LYS A 2 -2.99 60.80 26.31
C LYS A 2 -2.03 60.24 25.25
N LYS A 3 -0.85 60.85 25.05
CA LYS A 3 0.13 60.44 24.02
C LYS A 3 0.83 59.11 24.34
N ALA A 4 1.09 58.83 25.61
CA ALA A 4 1.74 57.58 26.04
C ALA A 4 0.83 56.35 25.87
N PHE A 5 -0.48 56.55 26.03
CA PHE A 5 -1.49 55.50 25.88
C PHE A 5 -1.66 55.06 24.41
N HIS A 6 -1.58 56.00 23.46
CA HIS A 6 -1.61 55.67 22.02
C HIS A 6 -0.36 54.91 21.55
N TRP A 7 0.81 55.21 22.12
CA TRP A 7 2.04 54.47 21.79
C TRP A 7 1.99 53.02 22.27
N LEU A 8 1.44 52.76 23.46
CA LEU A 8 1.27 51.40 24.00
C LEU A 8 0.25 50.57 23.22
N LEU A 9 -0.83 51.20 22.74
CA LEU A 9 -1.80 50.54 21.87
C LEU A 9 -1.20 50.19 20.51
N PHE A 10 -0.37 51.08 19.95
CA PHE A 10 0.26 50.87 18.65
C PHE A 10 1.31 49.73 18.69
N THR A 11 2.13 49.66 19.74
CA THR A 11 3.10 48.57 19.90
C THR A 11 2.44 47.23 20.14
N GLY A 12 1.39 47.17 20.97
CA GLY A 12 0.61 45.95 21.20
C GLY A 12 -0.07 45.44 19.93
N TYR A 13 -0.62 46.34 19.11
CA TYR A 13 -1.23 45.99 17.83
C TYR A 13 -0.20 45.45 16.83
N CYS A 14 1.00 46.04 16.78
CA CYS A 14 2.08 45.59 15.90
C CYS A 14 2.58 44.18 16.25
N SER A 15 2.66 43.85 17.54
CA SER A 15 3.06 42.51 18.01
C SER A 15 2.04 41.42 17.65
N LEU A 16 0.75 41.74 17.66
CA LEU A 16 -0.32 40.80 17.30
C LEU A 16 -0.34 40.48 15.79
N ILE A 17 -0.06 41.48 14.94
CA ILE A 17 0.00 41.27 13.48
C ILE A 17 1.22 40.42 13.10
N LEU A 18 2.35 40.60 13.79
CA LEU A 18 3.58 39.85 13.51
C LEU A 18 3.47 38.36 13.90
N ALA A 19 2.70 38.05 14.95
CA ALA A 19 2.43 36.67 15.35
C ALA A 19 1.51 35.92 14.37
N CYS A 20 0.66 36.64 13.63
CA CYS A 20 -0.29 36.04 12.69
C CYS A 20 0.31 35.77 11.28
N ALA A 21 1.50 36.32 11.00
CA ALA A 21 2.22 36.13 9.74
C ALA A 21 3.28 34.99 9.81
N ALA A 22 3.35 34.28 10.95
CA ALA A 22 4.24 33.14 11.07
C ALA A 22 3.78 32.03 10.12
N PRO A 23 4.61 31.56 9.18
CA PRO A 23 4.27 30.46 8.31
C PRO A 23 4.04 29.22 9.18
N THR A 24 2.83 28.69 9.13
CA THR A 24 2.53 27.39 9.72
C THR A 24 3.19 26.33 8.85
N GLU A 25 4.33 25.80 9.29
CA GLU A 25 4.88 24.57 8.71
C GLU A 25 3.88 23.45 8.94
N THR A 26 3.09 23.14 7.91
CA THR A 26 2.20 21.99 7.91
C THR A 26 3.01 20.77 7.54
N LEU A 27 3.09 19.80 8.44
CA LEU A 27 3.67 18.49 8.14
C LEU A 27 2.80 17.82 7.07
N VAL A 28 3.25 17.85 5.82
CA VAL A 28 2.64 17.07 4.75
C VAL A 28 3.04 15.61 4.97
N PRO A 29 2.09 14.68 5.14
CA PRO A 29 2.43 13.27 5.23
C PRO A 29 3.11 12.85 3.93
N THR A 30 4.38 12.47 4.02
CA THR A 30 5.11 11.88 2.91
C THR A 30 4.54 10.48 2.67
N ALA A 31 3.99 10.26 1.48
CA ALA A 31 3.58 8.92 1.08
C ALA A 31 4.82 8.01 1.04
N ILE A 32 4.86 7.01 1.91
CA ILE A 32 5.90 5.99 1.87
C ILE A 32 5.63 5.13 0.61
N PRO A 33 6.54 5.07 -0.36
CA PRO A 33 6.33 4.27 -1.55
C PRO A 33 6.27 2.79 -1.18
N CYS A 34 5.24 2.09 -1.68
CA CYS A 34 5.13 0.64 -1.50
C CYS A 34 6.30 -0.07 -2.21
N PRO A 35 6.93 -1.07 -1.57
CA PRO A 35 7.97 -1.85 -2.24
C PRO A 35 7.38 -2.59 -3.44
N GLN A 36 8.15 -2.77 -4.51
CA GLN A 36 7.68 -3.52 -5.67
C GLN A 36 7.38 -4.98 -5.27
N PRO A 37 6.26 -5.58 -5.73
CA PRO A 37 5.97 -6.98 -5.46
C PRO A 37 7.07 -7.89 -6.00
N PRO A 38 7.36 -9.00 -5.31
CA PRO A 38 8.28 -10.01 -5.82
C PRO A 38 7.76 -10.57 -7.15
N PRO A 39 8.66 -11.06 -8.02
CA PRO A 39 8.26 -11.66 -9.28
C PRO A 39 7.37 -12.88 -9.04
N LEU A 40 6.24 -12.92 -9.75
CA LEU A 40 5.29 -14.03 -9.71
C LEU A 40 5.37 -14.84 -11.00
N ILE A 41 5.55 -16.15 -10.86
CA ILE A 41 5.52 -17.09 -11.99
C ILE A 41 4.23 -17.90 -11.86
N ARG A 42 3.39 -17.86 -12.91
CA ARG A 42 2.19 -18.71 -12.95
C ARG A 42 2.64 -20.18 -13.06
N PRO A 43 2.10 -21.09 -12.23
CA PRO A 43 2.47 -22.49 -12.31
C PRO A 43 1.98 -23.11 -13.63
N HIS A 44 2.79 -24.01 -14.17
CA HIS A 44 2.35 -24.92 -15.23
C HIS A 44 1.45 -26.00 -14.61
N LEU A 45 0.22 -26.13 -15.09
CA LEU A 45 -0.77 -27.01 -14.49
C LEU A 45 -0.73 -28.39 -15.14
N ALA A 46 -0.80 -29.45 -14.34
CA ALA A 46 -0.73 -30.83 -14.86
C ALA A 46 -1.82 -31.16 -15.89
N LEU A 47 -2.99 -30.51 -15.82
CA LEU A 47 -4.04 -30.65 -16.84
C LEU A 47 -3.61 -30.18 -18.25
N GLN A 48 -2.64 -29.28 -18.36
CA GLN A 48 -2.17 -28.75 -19.65
C GLN A 48 -1.35 -29.78 -20.44
N ASP A 49 -0.81 -30.80 -19.76
CA ASP A 49 0.00 -31.85 -20.36
C ASP A 49 -0.83 -33.08 -20.79
N LEU A 50 -2.15 -33.04 -20.59
CA LEU A 50 -3.02 -34.16 -20.95
C LEU A 50 -3.14 -34.30 -22.48
N PRO A 51 -2.89 -35.49 -23.05
CA PRO A 51 -3.14 -35.73 -24.46
C PRO A 51 -4.65 -35.76 -24.77
N PRO A 52 -5.06 -35.76 -26.06
CA PRO A 52 -6.49 -35.78 -26.42
C PRO A 52 -7.24 -37.08 -26.05
N VAL A 53 -6.53 -38.20 -25.96
CA VAL A 53 -7.09 -39.51 -25.60
C VAL A 53 -6.33 -40.02 -24.40
N VAL A 54 -7.00 -40.04 -23.24
CA VAL A 54 -6.40 -40.37 -21.95
C VAL A 54 -7.36 -41.25 -21.15
N ALA A 55 -6.82 -42.13 -20.31
CA ALA A 55 -7.64 -42.91 -19.40
C ALA A 55 -8.31 -41.98 -18.36
N PRO A 56 -9.57 -42.25 -17.93
CA PRO A 56 -10.26 -41.41 -16.94
C PRO A 56 -9.49 -41.26 -15.61
N SER A 57 -8.75 -42.28 -15.20
CA SER A 57 -7.91 -42.26 -13.99
C SER A 57 -6.78 -41.24 -14.06
N GLU A 58 -6.18 -41.06 -15.25
CA GLU A 58 -5.10 -40.10 -15.47
C GLU A 58 -5.63 -38.66 -15.47
N VAL A 59 -6.82 -38.45 -16.03
CA VAL A 59 -7.51 -37.15 -15.95
C VAL A 59 -7.81 -36.78 -14.50
N LEU A 60 -8.35 -37.73 -13.70
CA LEU A 60 -8.61 -37.50 -12.28
C LEU A 60 -7.32 -37.17 -11.52
N ARG A 61 -6.23 -37.89 -11.79
CA ARG A 61 -4.93 -37.62 -11.18
C ARG A 61 -4.41 -36.23 -11.52
N ALA A 62 -4.42 -35.86 -12.81
CA ALA A 62 -3.98 -34.55 -13.27
C ALA A 62 -4.83 -33.41 -12.68
N TYR A 63 -6.12 -33.64 -12.51
CA TYR A 63 -7.02 -32.71 -11.83
C TYR A 63 -6.63 -32.50 -10.36
N VAL A 64 -6.44 -33.58 -9.59
CA VAL A 64 -6.03 -33.50 -8.18
C VAL A 64 -4.70 -32.74 -8.04
N ILE A 65 -3.70 -33.08 -8.86
CA ILE A 65 -2.41 -32.38 -8.86
C ILE A 65 -2.61 -30.90 -9.19
N THR A 66 -3.45 -30.57 -10.18
CA THR A 66 -3.73 -29.19 -10.56
C THR A 66 -4.38 -28.41 -9.42
N VAL A 67 -5.30 -29.01 -8.66
CA VAL A 67 -5.91 -28.37 -7.50
C VAL A 67 -4.87 -28.07 -6.42
N GLU A 68 -3.98 -29.03 -6.12
CA GLU A 68 -2.89 -28.82 -5.15
C GLU A 68 -1.93 -27.72 -5.60
N GLN A 69 -1.56 -27.68 -6.89
CA GLN A 69 -0.73 -26.63 -7.47
C GLN A 69 -1.40 -25.25 -7.33
N LEU A 70 -2.69 -25.15 -7.62
CA LEU A 70 -3.45 -23.90 -7.50
C LEU A 70 -3.60 -23.46 -6.04
N GLN A 71 -3.78 -24.40 -5.11
CA GLN A 71 -3.84 -24.12 -3.68
C GLN A 71 -2.50 -23.59 -3.17
N GLY A 72 -1.39 -24.21 -3.55
CA GLY A 72 -0.05 -23.73 -3.21
C GLY A 72 0.20 -22.33 -3.74
N TYR A 73 -0.14 -22.08 -5.00
CA TYR A 73 -0.01 -20.76 -5.61
C TYR A 73 -0.87 -19.69 -4.93
N ALA A 74 -2.11 -20.02 -4.54
CA ALA A 74 -2.96 -19.11 -3.79
C ALA A 74 -2.35 -18.74 -2.43
N CYS A 75 -1.78 -19.71 -1.72
CA CYS A 75 -1.11 -19.49 -0.44
C CYS A 75 0.11 -18.56 -0.57
N GLU A 76 0.90 -18.73 -1.62
CA GLU A 76 2.04 -17.83 -1.93
C GLU A 76 1.56 -16.40 -2.22
N LEU A 77 0.51 -16.25 -3.02
CA LEU A 77 -0.09 -14.93 -3.30
C LEU A 77 -0.62 -14.26 -2.04
N GLU A 78 -1.31 -15.00 -1.17
CA GLU A 78 -1.78 -14.49 0.12
C GLU A 78 -0.62 -14.05 1.00
N THR A 79 0.47 -14.81 1.03
CA THR A 79 1.69 -14.46 1.78
C THR A 79 2.26 -13.13 1.29
N ILE A 80 2.34 -12.94 -0.02
CA ILE A 80 2.80 -11.69 -0.63
C ILE A 80 1.88 -10.53 -0.25
N ILE A 81 0.57 -10.67 -0.47
CA ILE A 81 -0.42 -9.62 -0.15
C ILE A 81 -0.39 -9.26 1.34
N ASN A 82 -0.27 -10.25 2.23
CA ASN A 82 -0.16 -10.01 3.66
C ASN A 82 1.10 -9.22 4.04
N GLY A 83 2.19 -9.34 3.27
CA GLY A 83 3.39 -8.51 3.42
C GLY A 83 3.12 -7.01 3.22
N TYR A 84 2.09 -6.66 2.44
CA TYR A 84 1.72 -5.28 2.12
C TYR A 84 0.65 -4.67 3.02
N ARG A 85 0.00 -5.44 3.89
CA ARG A 85 -1.07 -4.95 4.79
C ARG A 85 -0.57 -4.09 5.96
N ARG A 86 0.63 -3.54 5.90
CA ARG A 86 1.20 -2.69 6.95
C ARG A 86 0.78 -1.25 6.80
#